data_AF-A0A7C3VHZ3-F1
#
_entry.id   AF-A0A7C3VHZ3-F1
#
_cell.length_a   1.000
_cell.length_b   1.000
_cell.length_c   1.000
_cell.angle_alpha   90.00
_cell.angle_beta   90.00
_cell.angle_gamma   90.00
#
_symmetry.space_group_name_H-M   'P 1'
#
loop_
_entity.id
_entity.type
_entity.pdbx_description
1 polymer ?
#
loop_
_entity_poly.entity_id
_entity_poly.type
_entity_poly.pdbx_seq_one_letter_code
_entity_poly.pdbx_strand_id
1 'polypeptide(L)'
;MRFQQLAVFLILCLLCLGPASALAQVNANYPPPMTYSHGNLEKRDFAGQMLQGAEFANANLRFANFSDCQLQGSIFSASSMVETNFHGADLTNSMLDLGDLTGADLTNAVLTETILLGSVFDGVKVEGADFSDAILDGAQIKQLCAVAAGVNPTTGVATRDSLGCR
;
A
#
# COMPACT_ATOMS: atom_id res chain seq x y z
N MET A 1 14.38 -55.26 -28.55
CA MET A 1 13.19 -54.37 -28.42
C MET A 1 12.89 -53.97 -26.97
N ARG A 2 12.95 -54.86 -25.96
CA ARG A 2 12.66 -54.53 -24.54
C ARG A 2 13.71 -53.65 -23.83
N PHE A 3 14.99 -53.77 -24.16
CA PHE A 3 16.07 -52.97 -23.54
C PHE A 3 16.06 -51.48 -23.97
N GLN A 4 15.75 -51.19 -25.23
CA GLN A 4 15.65 -49.80 -25.73
C GLN A 4 14.49 -49.06 -25.06
N GLN A 5 13.35 -49.72 -24.83
CA GLN A 5 12.21 -49.09 -24.15
C GLN A 5 12.51 -48.77 -22.69
N LEU A 6 13.24 -49.63 -21.97
CA LEU A 6 13.65 -49.37 -20.59
C LEU A 6 14.64 -48.20 -20.48
N ALA A 7 15.60 -48.13 -21.41
CA ALA A 7 16.59 -47.05 -21.44
C ALA A 7 15.94 -45.69 -21.75
N VAL A 8 15.01 -45.65 -22.71
CA VAL A 8 14.24 -44.43 -23.03
C VAL A 8 13.40 -43.98 -21.83
N PHE A 9 12.78 -44.92 -21.11
CA PHE A 9 11.99 -44.60 -19.92
C PHE A 9 12.86 -44.05 -18.78
N LEU A 10 14.04 -44.62 -18.57
CA LEU A 10 14.99 -44.15 -17.54
C LEU A 10 15.53 -42.75 -17.85
N ILE A 11 15.83 -42.48 -19.13
CA ILE A 11 16.28 -41.15 -19.60
C ILE A 11 15.15 -40.11 -19.44
N LEU A 12 13.89 -40.48 -19.73
CA LEU A 12 12.74 -39.61 -19.52
C LEU A 12 12.55 -39.26 -18.04
N CYS A 13 12.67 -40.25 -17.13
CA CYS A 13 12.57 -40.02 -15.69
C CYS A 13 13.70 -39.12 -15.16
N LEU A 14 14.93 -39.27 -15.66
CA LEU A 14 16.06 -38.43 -15.29
C LEU A 14 15.91 -36.98 -15.77
N LEU A 15 15.24 -36.76 -16.90
CA LEU A 15 14.92 -35.42 -17.43
C LEU A 15 13.81 -34.71 -16.62
N CYS A 16 12.88 -35.45 -16.03
CA CYS A 16 11.80 -34.90 -15.19
C CYS A 16 12.21 -34.63 -13.73
N LEU A 17 13.34 -35.19 -13.27
CA LEU A 17 13.86 -35.05 -11.90
C LEU A 17 15.02 -34.06 -11.79
N GLY A 18 15.32 -33.31 -12.85
CA GLY A 18 16.28 -32.21 -12.78
C GLY A 18 15.86 -31.21 -11.69
N PRO A 19 16.81 -30.64 -10.94
CA PRO A 19 16.48 -29.66 -9.91
C PRO A 19 15.66 -28.56 -10.57
N ALA A 20 14.46 -28.29 -10.03
CA ALA A 20 13.69 -27.11 -10.39
C ALA A 20 14.68 -25.94 -10.40
N SER A 21 14.82 -25.28 -11.56
CA SER A 21 15.87 -24.28 -11.77
C SER A 21 15.95 -23.35 -10.57
N ALA A 22 17.15 -23.00 -10.10
CA ALA A 22 17.33 -22.13 -8.93
C ALA A 22 16.47 -20.85 -9.00
N LEU A 23 16.20 -20.35 -10.22
CA LEU A 23 15.29 -19.23 -10.48
C LEU A 23 13.84 -19.47 -10.04
N ALA A 24 13.31 -20.69 -10.20
CA ALA A 24 11.96 -21.05 -9.78
C ALA A 24 11.83 -21.15 -8.25
N GLN A 25 12.87 -21.62 -7.56
CA GLN A 25 12.89 -21.64 -6.09
C GLN A 25 13.09 -20.24 -5.49
N VAL A 26 13.85 -19.35 -6.16
CA VAL A 26 14.00 -17.96 -5.73
C VAL A 26 12.66 -17.21 -5.80
N ASN A 27 11.88 -17.37 -6.87
CA ASN A 27 10.56 -16.71 -7.01
C ASN A 27 9.52 -17.23 -5.98
N ALA A 28 9.58 -18.52 -5.62
CA ALA A 28 8.70 -19.07 -4.58
C ALA A 28 9.02 -18.53 -3.17
N ASN A 29 10.29 -18.19 -2.91
CA ASN A 29 10.74 -17.70 -1.61
C ASN A 29 10.80 -16.16 -1.53
N TYR A 30 10.78 -15.47 -2.68
CA TYR A 30 10.83 -14.02 -2.79
C TYR A 30 9.97 -13.59 -4.00
N PRO A 31 8.62 -13.68 -3.89
CA PRO A 31 7.77 -13.17 -4.95
C PRO A 31 8.04 -11.67 -5.13
N PRO A 32 8.10 -11.16 -6.37
CA PRO A 32 8.22 -9.73 -6.59
C PRO A 32 7.03 -9.00 -5.92
N PRO A 33 7.23 -7.77 -5.41
CA PRO A 33 6.14 -6.98 -4.84
C PRO A 33 5.03 -6.82 -5.86
N MET A 34 3.78 -6.85 -5.36
CA MET A 34 2.60 -6.69 -6.21
C MET A 34 2.57 -5.25 -6.73
N THR A 35 2.71 -5.07 -8.04
CA THR A 35 2.79 -3.73 -8.64
C THR A 35 1.58 -3.43 -9.53
N TYR A 36 1.05 -2.22 -9.36
CA TYR A 36 -0.03 -1.59 -10.10
C TYR A 36 0.38 -0.20 -10.60
N SER A 37 1.68 0.13 -10.52
CA SER A 37 2.22 1.42 -10.91
C SER A 37 1.86 1.78 -12.36
N HIS A 38 1.55 3.05 -12.61
CA HIS A 38 1.05 3.59 -13.90
C HIS A 38 -0.34 3.05 -14.33
N GLY A 39 -1.01 2.26 -13.48
CA GLY A 39 -2.32 1.69 -13.79
C GLY A 39 -3.45 2.72 -13.73
N ASN A 40 -4.47 2.51 -14.57
CA ASN A 40 -5.77 3.13 -14.35
C ASN A 40 -6.62 2.23 -13.47
N LEU A 41 -6.82 2.66 -12.23
CA LEU A 41 -7.47 1.93 -11.15
C LEU A 41 -8.63 2.76 -10.57
N GLU A 42 -9.18 3.68 -11.36
CA GLU A 42 -10.35 4.47 -10.99
C GLU A 42 -11.49 3.53 -10.55
N LYS A 43 -12.09 3.81 -9.38
CA LYS A 43 -13.23 3.05 -8.80
C LYS A 43 -12.95 1.57 -8.51
N ARG A 44 -11.68 1.15 -8.47
CA ARG A 44 -11.33 -0.23 -8.12
C ARG A 44 -11.57 -0.49 -6.65
N ASP A 45 -12.08 -1.67 -6.34
CA ASP A 45 -12.31 -2.12 -4.97
C ASP A 45 -11.18 -3.05 -4.52
N PHE A 46 -10.47 -2.60 -3.49
CA PHE A 46 -9.40 -3.31 -2.81
C PHE A 46 -9.73 -3.61 -1.34
N ALA A 47 -10.92 -3.26 -0.85
CA ALA A 47 -11.24 -3.28 0.57
C ALA A 47 -10.87 -4.60 1.27
N GLY A 48 -10.27 -4.48 2.46
CA GLY A 48 -9.86 -5.60 3.31
C GLY A 48 -8.71 -6.45 2.78
N GLN A 49 -8.10 -6.10 1.64
CA GLN A 49 -7.00 -6.89 1.07
C GLN A 49 -5.67 -6.71 1.82
N MET A 50 -4.84 -7.74 1.75
CA MET A 50 -3.45 -7.74 2.20
C MET A 50 -2.54 -7.31 1.03
N LEU A 51 -2.08 -6.06 1.09
CA LEU A 51 -1.33 -5.37 0.04
C LEU A 51 -0.02 -4.79 0.59
N GLN A 52 0.61 -5.49 1.54
CA GLN A 52 1.89 -5.08 2.10
C GLN A 52 2.96 -4.96 1.03
N GLY A 53 3.67 -3.84 1.04
CA GLY A 53 4.71 -3.54 0.05
C GLY A 53 4.19 -3.43 -1.39
N ALA A 54 2.88 -3.35 -1.62
CA ALA A 54 2.34 -3.18 -2.95
C ALA A 54 2.67 -1.79 -3.50
N GLU A 55 2.93 -1.73 -4.80
CA GLU A 55 3.27 -0.49 -5.49
C GLU A 55 2.10 0.01 -6.34
N PHE A 56 1.78 1.28 -6.18
CA PHE A 56 0.75 2.02 -6.90
C PHE A 56 1.31 3.35 -7.43
N ALA A 57 2.62 3.48 -7.62
CA ALA A 57 3.25 4.74 -8.01
C ALA A 57 2.76 5.22 -9.39
N ASN A 58 2.54 6.52 -9.54
CA ASN A 58 2.03 7.14 -10.77
C ASN A 58 0.69 6.56 -11.26
N ALA A 59 -0.12 5.97 -10.38
CA ALA A 59 -1.41 5.38 -10.74
C ALA A 59 -2.56 6.40 -10.66
N ASN A 60 -3.62 6.15 -11.43
CA ASN A 60 -4.90 6.81 -11.26
C ASN A 60 -5.77 5.98 -10.31
N LEU A 61 -5.92 6.41 -9.06
CA LEU A 61 -6.66 5.73 -7.99
C LEU A 61 -7.95 6.48 -7.61
N ARG A 62 -8.41 7.40 -8.45
CA ARG A 62 -9.58 8.24 -8.16
C ARG A 62 -10.78 7.36 -7.80
N PHE A 63 -11.44 7.67 -6.68
CA PHE A 63 -12.58 6.91 -6.16
C PHE A 63 -12.32 5.42 -5.87
N ALA A 64 -11.05 4.97 -5.84
CA ALA A 64 -10.73 3.60 -5.45
C ALA A 64 -11.04 3.38 -3.97
N ASN A 65 -11.26 2.12 -3.60
CA ASN A 65 -11.60 1.73 -2.24
C ASN A 65 -10.52 0.84 -1.62
N PHE A 66 -9.81 1.37 -0.64
CA PHE A 66 -8.80 0.69 0.17
C PHE A 66 -9.23 0.58 1.64
N SER A 67 -10.54 0.68 1.94
CA SER A 67 -11.01 0.60 3.31
C SER A 67 -10.56 -0.70 3.99
N ASP A 68 -10.05 -0.59 5.21
CA ASP A 68 -9.59 -1.71 6.04
C ASP A 68 -8.47 -2.56 5.39
N CYS A 69 -7.75 -2.02 4.39
CA CYS A 69 -6.61 -2.71 3.78
C CYS A 69 -5.38 -2.72 4.71
N GLN A 70 -4.57 -3.78 4.57
CA GLN A 70 -3.22 -3.82 5.12
C GLN A 70 -2.23 -3.35 4.05
N LEU A 71 -1.76 -2.12 4.17
CA LEU A 71 -0.93 -1.43 3.17
C LEU A 71 0.47 -1.11 3.71
N GLN A 72 0.94 -1.81 4.75
CA GLN A 72 2.21 -1.46 5.37
C GLN A 72 3.36 -1.52 4.36
N GLY A 73 4.19 -0.47 4.32
CA GLY A 73 5.30 -0.35 3.38
C GLY A 73 4.91 -0.15 1.92
N SER A 74 3.64 0.13 1.62
CA SER A 74 3.17 0.35 0.24
C SER A 74 3.67 1.68 -0.33
N ILE A 75 3.66 1.80 -1.67
CA ILE A 75 4.13 2.98 -2.38
C ILE A 75 3.02 3.55 -3.27
N PHE A 76 2.61 4.78 -3.02
CA PHE A 76 1.61 5.55 -3.76
C PHE A 76 2.18 6.84 -4.38
N SER A 77 3.51 6.97 -4.43
CA SER A 77 4.18 8.22 -4.84
C SER A 77 3.69 8.73 -6.20
N ALA A 78 3.44 10.03 -6.28
CA ALA A 78 2.98 10.73 -7.48
C ALA A 78 1.65 10.21 -8.08
N SER A 79 0.79 9.58 -7.27
CA SER A 79 -0.51 9.06 -7.72
C SER A 79 -1.67 10.01 -7.48
N SER A 80 -2.70 9.91 -8.32
CA SER A 80 -3.96 10.63 -8.11
C SER A 80 -4.88 9.78 -7.23
N MET A 81 -5.04 10.19 -5.97
CA MET A 81 -5.85 9.54 -4.94
C MET A 81 -7.10 10.39 -4.59
N VAL A 82 -7.64 11.10 -5.58
CA VAL A 82 -8.79 11.99 -5.38
C VAL A 82 -10.03 11.19 -5.03
N GLU A 83 -10.67 11.56 -3.92
CA GLU A 83 -11.83 10.86 -3.36
C GLU A 83 -11.59 9.35 -3.13
N THR A 84 -10.33 8.94 -2.97
CA THR A 84 -9.99 7.55 -2.61
C THR A 84 -10.37 7.27 -1.16
N ASN A 85 -10.96 6.11 -0.90
CA ASN A 85 -11.33 5.68 0.43
C ASN A 85 -10.20 4.86 1.07
N PHE A 86 -9.56 5.38 2.10
CA PHE A 86 -8.56 4.70 2.93
C PHE A 86 -9.06 4.49 4.36
N HIS A 87 -10.39 4.51 4.59
CA HIS A 87 -10.98 4.37 5.91
C HIS A 87 -10.43 3.14 6.64
N GLY A 88 -9.88 3.33 7.84
CA GLY A 88 -9.36 2.22 8.65
C GLY A 88 -8.15 1.48 8.06
N ALA A 89 -7.59 1.94 6.94
CA ALA A 89 -6.44 1.30 6.32
C ALA A 89 -5.18 1.47 7.17
N ASP A 90 -4.30 0.47 7.15
CA ASP A 90 -2.99 0.54 7.80
C ASP A 90 -1.91 0.85 6.76
N LEU A 91 -1.50 2.11 6.72
CA LEU A 91 -0.48 2.70 5.85
C LEU A 91 0.87 2.86 6.56
N THR A 92 1.08 2.17 7.69
CA THR A 92 2.33 2.24 8.45
C THR A 92 3.55 2.04 7.54
N ASN A 93 4.56 2.89 7.66
CA ASN A 93 5.78 2.87 6.83
C ASN A 93 5.57 3.04 5.30
N SER A 94 4.40 3.54 4.86
CA SER A 94 4.11 3.72 3.43
C SER A 94 4.66 5.05 2.89
N MET A 95 4.74 5.15 1.56
CA MET A 95 5.07 6.41 0.87
C MET A 95 3.87 6.90 0.06
N LEU A 96 3.38 8.09 0.38
CA LEU A 96 2.26 8.76 -0.28
C LEU A 96 2.70 10.14 -0.80
N ASP A 97 3.99 10.37 -0.98
CA ASP A 97 4.61 11.64 -1.37
C ASP A 97 4.24 12.09 -2.80
N LEU A 98 4.16 13.40 -3.01
CA LEU A 98 3.79 14.02 -4.29
C LEU A 98 2.40 13.59 -4.83
N GLY A 99 1.56 13.01 -3.97
CA GLY A 99 0.24 12.49 -4.34
C GLY A 99 -0.87 13.53 -4.21
N ASP A 100 -1.96 13.34 -4.95
CA ASP A 100 -3.17 14.16 -4.81
C ASP A 100 -4.22 13.40 -3.98
N LEU A 101 -4.35 13.73 -2.68
CA LEU A 101 -5.36 13.17 -1.77
C LEU A 101 -6.60 14.07 -1.63
N THR A 102 -6.89 14.91 -2.62
CA THR A 102 -8.06 15.81 -2.58
C THR A 102 -9.34 15.00 -2.31
N GLY A 103 -10.05 15.32 -1.24
CA GLY A 103 -11.29 14.65 -0.85
C GLY A 103 -11.14 13.20 -0.37
N ALA A 104 -9.90 12.69 -0.22
CA ALA A 104 -9.68 11.32 0.25
C ALA A 104 -10.20 11.13 1.68
N ASP A 105 -10.60 9.90 1.98
CA ASP A 105 -11.08 9.50 3.31
C ASP A 105 -9.99 8.73 4.05
N LEU A 106 -9.25 9.40 4.94
CA LEU A 106 -8.26 8.78 5.84
C LEU A 106 -8.83 8.56 7.25
N THR A 107 -10.15 8.61 7.43
CA THR A 107 -10.78 8.45 8.74
C THR A 107 -10.35 7.11 9.36
N ASN A 108 -9.89 7.13 10.62
CA ASN A 108 -9.36 5.96 11.34
C ASN A 108 -8.14 5.26 10.72
N ALA A 109 -7.54 5.79 9.65
CA ALA A 109 -6.34 5.20 9.05
C ALA A 109 -5.12 5.34 9.99
N VAL A 110 -4.21 4.37 9.90
CA VAL A 110 -2.91 4.40 10.61
C VAL A 110 -1.83 4.81 9.61
N LEU A 111 -1.25 6.00 9.78
CA LEU A 111 -0.20 6.58 8.94
C LEU A 111 1.12 6.72 9.71
N THR A 112 1.38 5.81 10.63
CA THR A 112 2.60 5.84 11.44
C THR A 112 3.83 5.70 10.56
N GLU A 113 4.82 6.59 10.71
CA GLU A 113 6.04 6.61 9.90
C GLU A 113 5.80 6.76 8.38
N THR A 114 4.62 7.22 7.96
CA THR A 114 4.30 7.42 6.53
C THR A 114 4.95 8.68 5.97
N ILE A 115 5.48 8.63 4.75
CA ILE A 115 6.03 9.80 4.04
C ILE A 115 4.93 10.44 3.19
N LEU A 116 4.60 11.72 3.45
CA LEU A 116 3.50 12.45 2.80
C LEU A 116 3.96 13.79 2.18
N LEU A 117 5.27 14.01 2.08
CA LEU A 117 5.85 15.27 1.61
C LEU A 117 5.37 15.65 0.20
N GLY A 118 4.96 16.92 0.06
CA GLY A 118 4.53 17.48 -1.23
C GLY A 118 3.17 17.01 -1.73
N SER A 119 2.43 16.23 -0.93
CA SER A 119 1.07 15.79 -1.25
C SER A 119 0.01 16.84 -0.93
N VAL A 120 -1.11 16.79 -1.66
CA VAL A 120 -2.25 17.71 -1.54
C VAL A 120 -3.35 17.09 -0.68
N PHE A 121 -3.93 17.88 0.23
CA PHE A 121 -4.90 17.43 1.24
C PHE A 121 -6.23 18.22 1.22
N ASP A 122 -6.58 18.83 0.08
CA ASP A 122 -7.77 19.68 0.00
C ASP A 122 -9.05 18.86 0.23
N GLY A 123 -9.82 19.22 1.26
CA GLY A 123 -11.05 18.49 1.62
C GLY A 123 -10.83 17.06 2.15
N VAL A 124 -9.61 16.68 2.52
CA VAL A 124 -9.32 15.37 3.10
C VAL A 124 -10.05 15.20 4.44
N LYS A 125 -10.48 13.97 4.75
CA LYS A 125 -11.00 13.61 6.06
C LYS A 125 -9.94 12.86 6.85
N VAL A 126 -9.70 13.29 8.09
CA VAL A 126 -8.65 12.72 8.95
C VAL A 126 -9.14 12.45 10.37
N GLU A 127 -10.46 12.41 10.60
CA GLU A 127 -10.98 12.14 11.94
C GLU A 127 -10.51 10.75 12.42
N GLY A 128 -9.88 10.69 13.60
CA GLY A 128 -9.33 9.45 14.14
C GLY A 128 -8.13 8.90 13.35
N ALA A 129 -7.57 9.61 12.37
CA ALA A 129 -6.33 9.19 11.71
C ALA A 129 -5.13 9.30 12.69
N ASP A 130 -4.17 8.39 12.60
CA ASP A 130 -2.94 8.44 13.38
C ASP A 130 -1.75 8.82 12.49
N PHE A 131 -1.15 9.99 12.71
CA PHE A 131 0.02 10.49 11.96
C PHE A 131 1.32 10.39 12.76
N SER A 132 1.40 9.51 13.77
CA SER A 132 2.57 9.43 14.64
C SER A 132 3.84 9.20 13.83
N ASP A 133 4.82 10.09 13.98
CA ASP A 133 6.09 10.04 13.24
C ASP A 133 5.95 10.12 11.69
N ALA A 134 4.78 10.54 11.18
CA ALA A 134 4.59 10.79 9.76
C ALA A 134 5.42 12.00 9.29
N ILE A 135 5.98 11.91 8.09
CA ILE A 135 6.81 12.96 7.50
C ILE A 135 5.95 13.87 6.64
N LEU A 136 5.61 15.03 7.20
CA LEU A 136 4.84 16.11 6.59
C LEU A 136 5.65 17.42 6.68
N ASP A 137 5.39 18.36 5.76
CA ASP A 137 5.91 19.72 5.89
C ASP A 137 5.02 20.59 6.81
N GLY A 138 5.53 21.76 7.21
CA GLY A 138 4.81 22.64 8.14
C GLY A 138 3.50 23.22 7.59
N ALA A 139 3.36 23.38 6.27
CA ALA A 139 2.13 23.85 5.66
C ALA A 139 1.07 22.73 5.66
N GLN A 140 1.47 21.50 5.33
CA GLN A 140 0.61 20.32 5.41
C GLN A 140 0.11 20.07 6.84
N ILE A 141 1.01 20.13 7.84
CA ILE A 141 0.62 20.01 9.25
C ILE A 141 -0.41 21.08 9.61
N LYS A 142 -0.17 22.34 9.26
CA LYS A 142 -1.11 23.44 9.54
C LYS A 142 -2.48 23.22 8.91
N GLN A 143 -2.53 22.74 7.66
CA GLN A 143 -3.77 22.42 6.95
C GLN A 143 -4.54 21.29 7.65
N LEU A 144 -3.86 20.18 7.94
CA LEU A 144 -4.48 19.02 8.61
C LEU A 144 -4.96 19.37 10.03
N CYS A 145 -4.19 20.15 10.78
CA CYS A 145 -4.57 20.60 12.13
C CYS A 145 -5.86 21.44 12.18
N ALA A 146 -6.26 22.06 11.06
CA ALA A 146 -7.51 22.82 10.97
C ALA A 146 -8.75 21.91 10.97
N VAL A 147 -8.61 20.64 10.59
CA VAL A 147 -9.70 19.66 10.50
C VAL A 147 -9.50 18.43 11.39
N ALA A 148 -8.33 18.30 12.02
CA ALA A 148 -7.99 17.17 12.87
C ALA A 148 -8.86 17.10 14.14
N ALA A 149 -9.49 15.94 14.34
CA ALA A 149 -10.32 15.59 15.48
C ALA A 149 -10.31 14.07 15.70
N GLY A 150 -10.84 13.59 16.82
CA GLY A 150 -11.00 12.17 17.09
C GLY A 150 -9.75 11.48 17.66
N VAL A 151 -9.92 10.19 17.94
CA VAL A 151 -8.91 9.28 18.48
C VAL A 151 -8.94 8.03 17.63
N ASN A 152 -7.77 7.57 17.18
CA ASN A 152 -7.68 6.37 16.38
C ASN A 152 -8.16 5.15 17.18
N PRO A 153 -9.13 4.36 16.67
CA PRO A 153 -9.68 3.24 17.42
C PRO A 153 -8.69 2.06 17.56
N THR A 154 -7.67 1.99 16.71
CA THR A 154 -6.67 0.92 16.69
C THR A 154 -5.48 1.25 17.60
N THR A 155 -4.95 2.48 17.50
CA THR A 155 -3.74 2.88 18.24
C THR A 155 -4.05 3.63 19.55
N GLY A 156 -5.26 4.16 19.71
CA GLY A 156 -5.65 4.99 20.86
C GLY A 156 -5.04 6.39 20.87
N VAL A 157 -4.35 6.79 19.79
CA VAL A 157 -3.70 8.10 19.68
C VAL A 157 -4.69 9.13 19.14
N ALA A 158 -4.72 10.32 19.75
CA ALA A 158 -5.52 11.43 19.24
C ALA A 158 -4.90 12.00 17.96
N THR A 159 -5.70 12.24 16.92
CA THR A 159 -5.23 12.76 15.61
C THR A 159 -4.50 14.09 15.75
N ARG A 160 -4.98 14.97 16.64
CA ARG A 160 -4.35 16.27 16.87
C ARG A 160 -2.98 16.16 17.53
N ASP A 161 -2.81 15.18 18.41
CA ASP A 161 -1.57 14.95 19.14
C ASP A 161 -0.52 14.33 18.23
N SER A 162 -0.90 13.35 17.41
CA SER A 162 0.01 12.72 16.43
C SER A 162 0.50 13.70 15.36
N LEU A 163 -0.32 14.68 14.98
CA LEU A 163 0.08 15.78 14.08
C LEU A 163 0.90 16.88 14.77
N GLY A 164 1.03 16.86 16.10
CA GLY A 164 1.72 17.92 16.85
C GLY A 164 1.02 19.28 16.77
N CYS A 165 -0.30 19.31 16.64
CA CYS A 165 -1.08 20.55 16.57
C CYS A 165 -0.91 21.36 17.86
N ARG A 166 -0.67 22.67 17.73
CA ARG A 166 -0.54 23.62 18.85
C ARG A 166 -1.70 24.59 18.90
#